data_AF-A0A1L6ZFB0-F1
#
_entry.id   AF-A0A1L6ZFB0-F1
#
_cell.length_a   1.000
_cell.length_b   1.000
_cell.length_c   1.000
_cell.angle_alpha   90.00
_cell.angle_beta   90.00
_cell.angle_gamma   90.00
#
_symmetry.space_group_name_H-M   'P 1'
#
loop_
_entity.id
_entity.type
_entity.pdbx_description
1 polymer ?
#
loop_
_entity_poly.entity_id
_entity_poly.type
_entity_poly.pdbx_seq_one_letter_code
_entity_poly.pdbx_strand_id
1 'polypeptide(L)'
;MNNDKFFQILSITFKFISCMIISSITLSLFITIYQYLFHGLSISYFIIYLPFISLFYLIFCVPLQLILYKVTKYNLKYLLIYIIISAIVNILIIDATFRNKFEVILTIIVSSLIYWFFDSLLLRNKK
;
A
#
# COMPACT_ATOMS: atom_id res chain seq x y z
N MET A 1 10.16 -31.88 -7.74
CA MET A 1 10.31 -30.46 -7.37
C MET A 1 10.59 -30.43 -5.87
N ASN A 2 11.77 -30.01 -5.43
CA ASN A 2 12.18 -30.11 -4.00
C ASN A 2 11.15 -29.47 -3.08
N ASN A 3 10.69 -30.21 -2.05
CA ASN A 3 9.77 -29.72 -1.02
C ASN A 3 10.23 -28.38 -0.43
N ASP A 4 11.55 -28.15 -0.33
CA ASP A 4 12.12 -26.90 0.17
C ASP A 4 11.77 -25.67 -0.69
N LYS A 5 11.72 -25.82 -2.02
CA LYS A 5 11.33 -24.71 -2.91
C LYS A 5 9.85 -24.39 -2.77
N PHE A 6 9.01 -25.39 -2.56
CA PHE A 6 7.58 -25.21 -2.33
C PHE A 6 7.32 -24.42 -1.04
N PHE A 7 7.96 -24.81 0.06
CA PHE A 7 7.83 -24.09 1.34
C PHE A 7 8.37 -22.65 1.28
N GLN A 8 9.46 -22.41 0.53
CA GLN A 8 9.98 -21.05 0.32
C GLN A 8 9.01 -20.16 -0.45
N ILE A 9 8.43 -20.66 -1.55
CA ILE A 9 7.44 -19.92 -2.35
C ILE A 9 6.21 -19.61 -1.48
N LEU A 10 5.70 -20.60 -0.75
CA LEU A 10 4.57 -20.43 0.16
C LEU A 10 4.85 -19.33 1.21
N SER A 11 6.02 -19.34 1.82
CA SER A 11 6.42 -18.34 2.82
C SER A 11 6.49 -16.93 2.23
N ILE A 12 7.07 -16.77 1.04
CA ILE A 12 7.16 -15.47 0.35
C ILE A 12 5.76 -14.96 0.02
N THR A 13 4.91 -15.80 -0.58
CA THR A 13 3.53 -15.47 -0.90
C THR A 13 2.74 -15.06 0.34
N PHE A 14 2.90 -15.77 1.45
CA PHE A 14 2.24 -15.44 2.71
C PHE A 14 2.66 -14.06 3.24
N LYS A 15 3.94 -13.70 3.12
CA LYS A 15 4.41 -12.36 3.52
C LYS A 15 3.81 -11.26 2.65
N PHE A 16 3.75 -11.46 1.33
CA PHE A 16 3.12 -10.50 0.41
C PHE A 16 1.63 -10.32 0.70
N ILE A 17 0.90 -11.41 0.91
CA ILE A 17 -0.53 -11.37 1.26
C ILE A 17 -0.72 -10.64 2.60
N SER A 18 0.09 -10.96 3.60
CA SER A 18 0.02 -10.31 4.91
C SER A 18 0.34 -8.82 4.81
N CYS A 19 1.35 -8.44 4.03
CA CYS A 19 1.72 -7.03 3.80
C CYS A 19 0.60 -6.25 3.10
N MET A 20 0.02 -6.84 2.05
CA MET A 20 -1.13 -6.29 1.36
C MET A 20 -2.31 -6.08 2.32
N ILE A 21 -2.71 -7.10 3.07
CA ILE A 21 -3.85 -7.02 3.98
C ILE A 21 -3.64 -5.93 5.03
N ILE A 22 -2.47 -5.92 5.68
CA ILE A 22 -2.18 -4.96 6.76
C ILE A 22 -2.10 -3.53 6.22
N SER A 23 -1.39 -3.31 5.12
CA SER A 23 -1.27 -1.98 4.51
C SER A 23 -2.62 -1.46 4.01
N SER A 24 -3.42 -2.32 3.39
CA SER A 24 -4.77 -1.97 2.93
C SER A 24 -5.72 -1.63 4.06
N ILE A 25 -5.76 -2.44 5.11
CA ILE A 25 -6.58 -2.15 6.30
C ILE A 25 -6.14 -0.83 6.92
N THR A 26 -4.84 -0.61 7.09
CA THR A 26 -4.31 0.60 7.71
C THR A 26 -4.68 1.86 6.91
N LEU A 27 -4.50 1.83 5.59
CA LEU A 27 -4.84 2.97 4.73
C LEU A 27 -6.36 3.19 4.63
N SER A 28 -7.14 2.11 4.56
CA SER A 28 -8.61 2.21 4.54
C SER A 28 -9.16 2.78 5.85
N LEU A 29 -8.64 2.33 7.00
CA LEU A 29 -8.96 2.90 8.30
C LEU A 29 -8.60 4.39 8.36
N PHE A 30 -7.40 4.75 7.90
CA PHE A 30 -6.98 6.15 7.86
C PHE A 30 -7.95 7.01 7.04
N ILE A 31 -8.30 6.58 5.83
CA ILE A 31 -9.25 7.31 4.96
C ILE A 31 -10.63 7.39 5.62
N THR A 32 -11.10 6.32 6.23
CA THR A 32 -12.41 6.28 6.90
C THR A 32 -12.44 7.24 8.09
N ILE A 33 -11.39 7.27 8.92
CA ILE A 33 -11.26 8.19 10.06
C ILE A 33 -11.14 9.63 9.57
N TYR A 34 -10.37 9.88 8.50
CA TYR A 34 -10.27 11.21 7.90
C TYR A 34 -11.66 11.69 7.43
N GLN A 35 -12.37 10.88 6.64
CA GLN A 35 -13.71 11.21 6.18
C GLN A 35 -14.70 11.39 7.33
N TYR A 36 -14.58 10.59 8.39
CA TYR A 36 -15.37 10.76 9.61
C TYR A 36 -15.23 12.17 10.21
N LEU A 37 -13.99 12.67 10.33
CA LEU A 37 -13.72 13.96 10.95
C LEU A 37 -14.26 15.15 10.14
N PHE A 38 -14.30 15.05 8.81
CA PHE A 38 -14.69 16.17 7.94
C PHE A 38 -16.12 16.07 7.41
N HIS A 39 -16.68 14.87 7.27
CA HIS A 39 -17.96 14.62 6.60
C HIS A 39 -18.91 13.69 7.37
N GLY A 40 -18.50 13.14 8.52
CA GLY A 40 -19.32 12.24 9.35
C GLY A 40 -19.11 10.76 9.06
N LEU A 41 -19.67 9.89 9.92
CA LEU A 41 -19.35 8.46 9.92
C LEU A 41 -20.11 7.71 8.82
N SER A 42 -19.39 7.12 7.88
CA SER A 42 -19.94 6.08 7.02
C SER A 42 -18.98 4.90 6.88
N ILE A 43 -19.51 3.71 7.17
CA ILE A 43 -18.81 2.44 6.95
C ILE A 43 -18.62 2.15 5.46
N SER A 44 -19.41 2.80 4.59
CA SER A 44 -19.29 2.66 3.14
C SER A 44 -17.90 3.05 2.64
N TYR A 45 -17.23 4.03 3.25
CA TYR A 45 -15.86 4.38 2.88
C TYR A 45 -14.90 3.21 3.09
N PHE A 46 -14.93 2.57 4.25
CA PHE A 46 -14.07 1.43 4.52
C PHE A 46 -14.29 0.28 3.52
N ILE A 47 -15.56 -0.05 3.24
CA ILE A 47 -15.94 -1.15 2.34
C ILE A 47 -15.52 -0.86 0.89
N ILE A 48 -15.64 0.39 0.43
CA ILE A 48 -15.32 0.78 -0.95
C ILE A 48 -13.80 0.92 -1.14
N TYR A 49 -13.10 1.56 -0.20
CA TYR A 49 -11.67 1.84 -0.34
C TYR A 49 -10.79 0.60 -0.13
N LEU A 50 -11.17 -0.32 0.77
CA LEU A 50 -10.36 -1.51 1.07
C LEU A 50 -10.01 -2.37 -0.18
N PRO A 51 -10.97 -2.80 -1.03
CA PRO A 51 -10.65 -3.61 -2.21
C PRO A 51 -9.84 -2.80 -3.23
N PHE A 52 -10.12 -1.51 -3.37
CA PHE A 52 -9.43 -0.63 -4.30
C PHE A 52 -7.96 -0.44 -3.94
N ILE A 53 -7.68 -0.17 -2.66
CA ILE A 53 -6.34 -0.05 -2.09
C ILE A 53 -5.57 -1.37 -2.25
N SER A 54 -6.25 -2.51 -2.04
CA SER A 54 -5.64 -3.83 -2.20
C SER A 54 -5.26 -4.12 -3.65
N LEU A 55 -6.11 -3.72 -4.59
CA LEU A 55 -5.84 -3.85 -6.03
C LEU A 55 -4.64 -2.98 -6.44
N PHE A 56 -4.52 -1.76 -5.92
CA PHE A 56 -3.34 -0.93 -6.16
C PHE A 56 -2.05 -1.49 -5.57
N TYR A 57 -2.13 -2.06 -4.39
CA TYR A 57 -0.99 -2.75 -3.80
C TYR A 57 -0.52 -3.88 -4.72
N LEU A 58 -1.43 -4.71 -5.23
CA LEU A 58 -1.11 -5.80 -6.15
C LEU A 58 -0.51 -5.33 -7.48
N ILE A 59 -1.05 -4.27 -8.06
CA ILE A 59 -0.60 -3.79 -9.39
C ILE A 59 0.73 -3.05 -9.31
N PHE A 60 0.97 -2.28 -8.25
CA PHE A 60 2.13 -1.38 -8.18
C PHE A 60 3.16 -1.78 -7.13
N CYS A 61 2.73 -2.10 -5.91
CA CYS A 61 3.67 -2.37 -4.81
C CYS A 61 4.32 -3.76 -4.95
N VAL A 62 3.56 -4.78 -5.35
CA VAL A 62 4.10 -6.14 -5.52
C VAL A 62 5.18 -6.19 -6.61
N PRO A 63 4.97 -5.70 -7.85
CA PRO A 63 6.02 -5.71 -8.88
C PRO A 63 7.23 -4.88 -8.46
N LEU A 64 7.00 -3.72 -7.83
CA LEU A 64 8.07 -2.88 -7.31
C LEU A 64 8.93 -3.67 -6.31
N GLN A 65 8.30 -4.32 -5.34
CA GLN A 65 9.04 -5.07 -4.32
C GLN A 65 9.75 -6.30 -4.88
N LEU A 66 9.20 -6.95 -5.92
CA LEU A 66 9.89 -8.04 -6.63
C LEU A 66 11.15 -7.53 -7.35
N ILE A 67 11.11 -6.34 -7.96
CA ILE A 67 12.28 -5.70 -8.58
C ILE A 67 13.30 -5.29 -7.50
N LEU A 68 12.81 -4.78 -6.37
CA LEU A 68 13.63 -4.24 -5.28
C LEU A 68 14.03 -5.28 -4.22
N TYR A 69 13.74 -6.57 -4.46
CA TYR A 69 13.83 -7.70 -3.52
C TYR A 69 15.14 -7.78 -2.71
N LYS A 70 16.22 -7.16 -3.20
CA LYS A 70 17.53 -7.15 -2.54
C LYS A 70 17.72 -6.08 -1.47
N VAL A 71 16.83 -5.11 -1.31
CA VAL A 71 17.15 -3.96 -0.45
C VAL A 71 16.48 -4.03 0.90
N THR A 72 17.31 -3.97 1.93
CA THR A 72 17.07 -4.59 3.23
C THR A 72 16.69 -3.62 4.35
N LYS A 73 16.50 -2.33 4.07
CA LYS A 73 16.20 -1.29 5.07
C LYS A 73 15.34 -0.17 4.49
N TYR A 74 14.68 0.56 5.39
CA TYR A 74 13.98 1.85 5.23
C TYR A 74 14.76 2.87 4.39
N ASN A 75 14.86 2.62 3.09
CA ASN A 75 15.66 3.41 2.17
C ASN A 75 14.78 4.52 1.61
N LEU A 76 15.19 5.76 1.86
CA LEU A 76 14.47 6.95 1.42
C LEU A 76 14.36 7.04 -0.11
N LYS A 77 15.30 6.45 -0.86
CA LYS A 77 15.18 6.37 -2.33
C LYS A 77 13.95 5.60 -2.78
N TYR A 78 13.50 4.60 -2.01
CA TYR A 78 12.27 3.87 -2.32
C TYR A 78 11.03 4.57 -1.86
N LEU A 79 11.10 5.30 -0.74
CA LEU A 79 10.01 6.18 -0.35
C LEU A 79 9.68 7.15 -1.50
N LEU A 80 10.68 7.68 -2.22
CA LEU A 80 10.44 8.49 -3.41
C LEU A 80 9.69 7.73 -4.52
N ILE A 81 10.00 6.46 -4.75
CA ILE A 81 9.26 5.65 -5.74
C ILE A 81 7.81 5.43 -5.28
N TYR A 82 7.60 5.13 -4.00
CA TYR A 82 6.26 5.02 -3.44
C TYR A 82 5.48 6.34 -3.55
N ILE A 83 6.12 7.48 -3.34
CA ILE A 83 5.51 8.80 -3.54
C ILE A 83 5.09 8.99 -5.00
N ILE A 84 5.95 8.64 -5.97
CA ILE A 84 5.65 8.77 -7.40
C ILE A 84 4.47 7.87 -7.79
N ILE A 85 4.49 6.60 -7.35
CA ILE A 85 3.40 5.65 -7.61
C ILE A 85 2.10 6.15 -6.98
N SER A 86 2.14 6.55 -5.72
CA SER A 86 0.98 7.10 -5.02
C SER A 86 0.45 8.36 -5.71
N ALA A 87 1.32 9.22 -6.23
CA ALA A 87 0.93 10.40 -7.00
C ALA A 87 0.22 10.02 -8.30
N ILE A 88 0.79 9.12 -9.11
CA ILE A 88 0.18 8.64 -10.35
C ILE A 88 -1.20 8.06 -10.07
N VAL A 89 -1.30 7.16 -9.09
CA VAL A 89 -2.57 6.53 -8.70
C VAL A 89 -3.58 7.58 -8.28
N ASN A 90 -3.20 8.51 -7.40
CA ASN A 90 -4.14 9.54 -6.94
C ASN A 90 -4.57 10.49 -8.06
N ILE A 91 -3.69 10.85 -9.00
CA ILE A 91 -4.03 11.67 -10.17
C ILE A 91 -5.05 10.96 -11.05
N LEU A 92 -4.89 9.67 -11.30
CA LEU A 92 -5.86 8.87 -12.08
C LEU A 92 -7.25 8.80 -11.42
N ILE A 93 -7.33 8.99 -10.10
CA ILE A 93 -8.57 8.93 -9.32
C ILE A 93 -9.20 10.32 -9.13
N ILE A 94 -8.42 11.40 -9.25
CA ILE A 94 -8.90 12.79 -9.04
C ILE A 94 -10.12 13.08 -9.91
N ASP A 95 -10.07 12.69 -11.18
CA ASP A 95 -11.15 12.93 -12.14
C ASP A 95 -12.46 12.20 -11.76
N ALA A 96 -12.37 11.16 -10.92
CA ALA A 96 -13.51 10.34 -10.52
C ALA A 96 -14.13 10.72 -9.16
N THR A 97 -13.45 11.52 -8.32
CA THR A 97 -13.78 11.57 -6.88
C THR A 97 -14.05 12.95 -6.28
N PHE A 98 -14.10 14.02 -7.07
CA PHE A 98 -14.33 15.41 -6.59
C PHE A 98 -13.46 15.81 -5.37
N ARG A 99 -12.31 15.16 -5.17
CA ARG A 99 -11.44 15.37 -4.01
C ARG A 99 -10.74 16.71 -4.09
N ASN A 100 -10.61 17.35 -2.93
CA ASN A 100 -9.89 18.62 -2.83
C ASN A 100 -8.37 18.39 -2.96
N LYS A 101 -7.63 19.40 -3.42
CA LYS A 101 -6.16 19.32 -3.59
C LYS A 101 -5.43 18.88 -2.31
N PHE A 102 -5.89 19.35 -1.15
CA PHE A 102 -5.32 18.98 0.14
C PHE A 102 -5.49 17.49 0.44
N GLU A 103 -6.68 16.94 0.21
CA GLU A 103 -6.98 15.52 0.44
C GLU A 103 -6.11 14.63 -0.44
N VAL A 104 -5.95 15.00 -1.70
CA VAL A 104 -5.10 14.29 -2.67
C VAL A 104 -3.64 14.25 -2.19
N ILE A 105 -3.08 15.39 -1.79
CA ILE A 105 -1.69 15.46 -1.32
C ILE A 105 -1.52 14.60 -0.06
N LEU A 106 -2.48 14.70 0.86
CA LEU A 106 -2.46 13.95 2.11
C LEU A 106 -2.56 12.43 1.85
N THR A 107 -3.45 11.99 0.95
CA THR A 107 -3.54 10.56 0.59
C THR A 107 -2.29 10.07 -0.12
N ILE A 108 -1.62 10.89 -0.95
CA ILE A 108 -0.33 10.54 -1.56
C ILE A 108 0.73 10.28 -0.48
N ILE A 109 0.89 11.22 0.46
CA ILE A 109 1.89 11.12 1.53
C ILE A 109 1.60 9.89 2.40
N VAL A 110 0.37 9.73 2.87
CA VAL A 110 0.01 8.67 3.81
C VAL A 110 0.08 7.29 3.16
N SER A 111 -0.43 7.13 1.94
CA SER A 111 -0.32 5.85 1.22
C SER A 111 1.14 5.47 0.95
N SER A 112 1.96 6.42 0.52
CA SER A 112 3.38 6.15 0.25
C SER A 112 4.14 5.73 1.51
N LEU A 113 3.87 6.39 2.65
CA LEU A 113 4.46 6.04 3.94
C LEU A 113 4.01 4.65 4.43
N ILE A 114 2.71 4.35 4.33
CA ILE A 114 2.15 3.06 4.73
C ILE A 114 2.77 1.92 3.93
N TYR A 115 2.77 2.03 2.60
CA TYR A 115 3.34 0.99 1.74
C TYR A 115 4.84 0.83 1.96
N TRP A 116 5.59 1.93 1.98
CA TRP A 116 7.03 1.89 2.24
C TRP A 116 7.36 1.28 3.61
N PHE A 117 6.60 1.64 4.65
CA PHE A 117 6.81 1.15 6.00
C PHE A 117 6.53 -0.35 6.10
N PHE A 118 5.35 -0.81 5.66
CA PHE A 118 4.99 -2.22 5.76
C PHE A 118 5.83 -3.12 4.86
N ASP A 119 6.16 -2.68 3.64
CA ASP A 119 7.06 -3.44 2.76
C ASP A 119 8.47 -3.54 3.35
N SER A 120 8.97 -2.47 3.96
CA SER A 120 10.27 -2.47 4.65
C SER A 120 10.26 -3.36 5.90
N LEU A 121 9.11 -3.51 6.57
CA LEU A 121 8.98 -4.25 7.83
C LEU A 121 8.71 -5.74 7.61
N LEU A 122 7.76 -6.09 6.73
CA LEU A 122 7.23 -7.45 6.56
C LEU A 122 7.93 -8.23 5.45
N LEU A 123 8.36 -7.54 4.39
CA LEU A 123 9.00 -8.16 3.22
C LEU A 123 10.52 -8.15 3.31
N ARG A 124 11.07 -7.71 4.45
CA ARG A 124 12.49 -7.81 4.75
C ARG A 124 12.94 -9.27 4.75
N ASN A 125 13.86 -9.60 3.85
CA ASN A 125 14.65 -10.81 4.00
C ASN A 125 15.65 -10.60 5.14
N LYS A 126 15.45 -11.34 6.24
CA LYS A 126 16.50 -11.60 7.22
C LYS A 126 17.54 -12.48 6.52
N LYS A 127 18.54 -11.86 5.92
CA LYS A 127 19.85 -12.50 5.77
C LYS A 127 20.50 -12.55 7.14
#